data_AF-A0A1M5Z8P5-F1
#
_entry.id   AF-A0A1M5Z8P5-F1
#
_cell.length_a   1.000
_cell.length_b   1.000
_cell.length_c   1.000
_cell.angle_alpha   90.00
_cell.angle_beta   90.00
_cell.angle_gamma   90.00
#
_symmetry.space_group_name_H-M   'P 1'
#
loop_
_entity.id
_entity.type
_entity.pdbx_description
1 polymer ?
#
loop_
_entity_poly.entity_id
_entity_poly.type
_entity_poly.pdbx_seq_one_letter_code
_entity_poly.pdbx_strand_id
1 'polypeptide(L)'
;MSRLQALIDPVMEIATSAGQRIRDIYEQGQFEELTKADNTPVTTADLTAHQYIVTALAKLTPEIPILSEEDADIPLSERQHWHTYWLIDPLDGTQEFIAGSGEFAVNIALIEQGVPVMGVIYAPISEVCYYATRGNGAFKYQAGELTPIHSRTVAPQQALKIAVSRRQRREAVLSRLDNQRDYELVPFGSASLKSCMVAEGAADCYLRLGPTGEWDTGASQCIVAEAGGVIVDTQYQPLSYNERESLENPNYMVLGSQALPWREILPPRSS
;
A
#
# COMPACT_ATOMS: atom_id res chain seq x y z
N MET A 1 -1.78 24.96 11.87
CA MET A 1 -1.35 23.66 11.33
C MET A 1 -2.51 22.69 11.50
N SER A 2 -2.92 21.97 10.46
CA SER A 2 -4.01 20.99 10.61
C SER A 2 -3.55 19.80 11.46
N ARG A 3 -4.48 19.04 12.05
CA ARG A 3 -4.15 17.81 12.81
C ARG A 3 -3.28 16.85 11.98
N LEU A 4 -3.61 16.68 10.70
CA LEU A 4 -2.85 15.83 9.77
C LEU A 4 -1.41 16.30 9.60
N GLN A 5 -1.18 17.60 9.42
CA GLN A 5 0.17 18.16 9.29
C GLN A 5 1.01 18.00 10.56
N ALA A 6 0.38 18.00 11.75
CA ALA A 6 1.11 17.78 13.00
C ALA A 6 1.47 16.30 13.25
N LEU A 7 0.74 15.37 12.62
CA LEU A 7 0.95 13.93 12.78
C LEU A 7 1.92 13.33 11.77
N ILE A 8 2.14 13.98 10.61
CA ILE A 8 2.89 13.35 9.51
C ILE A 8 4.35 13.05 9.88
N ASP A 9 5.07 14.00 10.47
CA ASP A 9 6.48 13.81 10.83
C ASP A 9 6.64 12.70 11.90
N PRO A 10 5.87 12.70 13.01
CA PRO A 10 5.90 11.58 13.96
C PRO A 10 5.56 10.22 13.33
N VAL A 11 4.59 10.15 12.43
CA VAL A 11 4.21 8.88 11.78
C VAL A 11 5.29 8.40 10.81
N MET A 12 5.96 9.32 10.10
CA MET A 12 7.14 8.99 9.30
C MET A 12 8.26 8.43 10.17
N GLU A 13 8.56 9.04 11.32
CA GLU A 13 9.55 8.54 12.28
C GLU A 13 9.21 7.14 12.81
N ILE A 14 7.93 6.88 13.08
CA ILE A 14 7.44 5.55 13.50
C ILE A 14 7.66 4.54 12.37
N ALA A 15 7.26 4.85 11.14
CA ALA A 15 7.44 3.96 10.00
C ALA A 15 8.93 3.66 9.74
N THR A 16 9.79 4.69 9.79
CA THR A 16 11.24 4.54 9.63
C THR A 16 11.84 3.67 10.74
N SER A 17 11.44 3.88 11.99
CA SER A 17 11.95 3.13 13.14
C SER A 17 11.49 1.66 13.12
N ALA A 18 10.26 1.40 12.68
CA ALA A 18 9.77 0.05 12.45
C ALA A 18 10.55 -0.63 11.32
N GLY A 19 10.74 0.07 10.19
CA GLY A 19 11.50 -0.42 9.06
C GLY A 19 12.95 -0.72 9.39
N GLN A 20 13.60 0.07 10.25
CA GLN A 20 14.97 -0.23 10.70
C GLN A 20 15.03 -1.56 11.47
N ARG A 21 14.03 -1.87 12.31
CA ARG A 21 13.98 -3.17 13.02
C ARG A 21 13.80 -4.33 12.05
N ILE A 22 12.95 -4.15 11.05
CA ILE A 22 12.77 -5.14 9.97
C ILE A 22 14.10 -5.35 9.24
N ARG A 23 14.79 -4.27 8.87
CA ARG A 23 16.10 -4.32 8.22
C ARG A 23 17.15 -5.02 9.06
N ASP A 24 17.23 -4.73 10.35
CA ASP A 24 18.20 -5.37 11.24
C ASP A 24 18.01 -6.90 11.27
N ILE A 25 16.75 -7.36 11.34
CA ILE A 25 16.40 -8.79 11.30
C ILE A 25 16.72 -9.39 9.91
N TYR A 26 16.35 -8.67 8.85
CA TYR A 26 16.61 -9.06 7.46
C TYR A 26 18.10 -9.27 7.18
N GLU A 27 18.94 -8.30 7.57
CA GLU A 27 20.39 -8.33 7.34
C GLU A 27 21.11 -9.37 8.21
N GLN A 28 20.58 -9.66 9.41
CA GLN A 28 21.08 -10.75 10.25
C GLN A 28 20.74 -12.14 9.67
N GLY A 29 19.69 -12.23 8.85
CA GLY A 29 19.25 -13.48 8.23
C GLY A 29 18.74 -14.52 9.25
N GLN A 30 18.40 -14.09 10.46
CA GLN A 30 17.92 -14.94 11.55
C GLN A 30 16.51 -14.50 11.95
N PHE A 31 15.52 -15.17 11.39
CA PHE A 31 14.11 -14.98 11.71
C PHE A 31 13.39 -16.32 11.75
N GLU A 32 12.28 -16.37 12.48
CA GLU A 32 11.38 -17.51 12.45
C GLU A 32 10.26 -17.22 11.46
N GLU A 33 9.97 -18.18 10.58
CA GLU A 33 8.80 -18.17 9.71
C GLU A 33 7.71 -19.03 10.37
N LEU A 34 6.54 -18.43 10.56
CA LEU A 34 5.34 -19.06 11.07
C LEU A 34 4.25 -18.97 9.99
N THR A 35 3.22 -19.78 10.14
CA THR A 35 2.05 -19.77 9.24
C THR A 35 0.81 -19.37 10.03
N LYS A 36 0.12 -18.33 9.56
CA LYS A 36 -1.15 -17.85 10.13
C LYS A 36 -2.28 -18.85 9.83
N ALA A 37 -3.43 -18.67 10.48
CA ALA A 37 -4.59 -19.55 10.32
C ALA A 37 -5.15 -19.59 8.88
N ASP A 38 -4.94 -18.53 8.11
CA ASP A 38 -5.33 -18.40 6.70
C ASP A 38 -4.27 -18.94 5.71
N ASN A 39 -3.20 -19.56 6.21
CA ASN A 39 -2.04 -20.07 5.46
C ASN A 39 -1.13 -19.00 4.86
N THR A 40 -1.22 -17.75 5.30
CA THR A 40 -0.23 -16.73 4.95
C THR A 40 0.99 -16.80 5.87
N PRO A 41 2.20 -16.47 5.38
CA PRO A 41 3.39 -16.46 6.20
C PRO A 41 3.43 -15.22 7.10
N VAL A 42 4.02 -15.38 8.28
CA VAL A 42 4.38 -14.28 9.19
C VAL A 42 5.76 -14.57 9.76
N THR A 43 6.56 -13.54 9.98
CA THR A 43 7.88 -13.69 10.58
C THR A 43 8.02 -12.92 11.89
N THR A 44 9.12 -13.18 12.60
CA THR A 44 9.51 -12.37 13.76
C THR A 44 9.70 -10.89 13.40
N ALA A 45 10.01 -10.57 12.13
CA ALA A 45 10.11 -9.18 11.68
C ALA A 45 8.74 -8.48 11.66
N ASP A 46 7.70 -9.15 11.13
CA ASP A 46 6.32 -8.64 11.10
C ASP A 46 5.83 -8.35 12.53
N LEU A 47 5.99 -9.31 13.44
CA LEU A 47 5.57 -9.17 14.84
C LEU A 47 6.36 -8.09 15.60
N THR A 48 7.66 -7.97 15.33
CA THR A 48 8.50 -6.93 15.95
C THR A 48 8.10 -5.54 15.48
N ALA A 49 7.84 -5.38 14.18
CA ALA A 49 7.36 -4.13 13.60
C ALA A 49 5.98 -3.78 14.16
N HIS A 50 5.06 -4.75 14.18
CA HIS A 50 3.71 -4.59 14.72
C HIS A 50 3.73 -4.04 16.16
N GLN A 51 4.43 -4.73 17.06
CA GLN A 51 4.50 -4.34 18.48
C GLN A 51 5.05 -2.93 18.66
N TYR A 52 6.09 -2.57 17.89
CA TYR A 52 6.67 -1.24 17.93
C TYR A 52 5.69 -0.17 17.45
N ILE A 53 5.08 -0.37 16.28
CA ILE A 53 4.18 0.61 15.67
C ILE A 53 2.95 0.82 16.57
N VAL A 54 2.31 -0.26 17.03
CA VAL A 54 1.14 -0.18 17.92
C VAL A 54 1.48 0.59 19.20
N THR A 55 2.61 0.27 19.83
CA THR A 55 3.07 0.97 21.04
C THR A 55 3.32 2.45 20.79
N ALA A 56 3.92 2.80 19.65
CA ALA A 56 4.25 4.19 19.32
C ALA A 56 3.00 5.01 18.98
N LEU A 57 2.08 4.46 18.18
CA LEU A 57 0.83 5.13 17.82
C LEU A 57 -0.11 5.27 19.02
N ALA A 58 -0.22 4.26 19.89
CA ALA A 58 -1.00 4.35 21.12
C ALA A 58 -0.47 5.42 22.09
N LYS A 59 0.83 5.75 22.03
CA LYS A 59 1.41 6.88 22.76
C LYS A 59 1.15 8.22 22.07
N LEU A 60 1.24 8.25 20.74
CA LEU A 60 1.08 9.46 19.93
C LEU A 60 -0.37 9.97 19.94
N THR A 61 -1.33 9.05 19.82
CA THR A 61 -2.77 9.33 19.75
C THR A 61 -3.55 8.26 20.53
N PRO A 62 -3.56 8.32 21.87
CA PRO A 62 -4.20 7.29 22.71
C PRO A 62 -5.71 7.16 22.50
N GLU A 63 -6.35 8.16 21.90
CA GLU A 63 -7.79 8.18 21.60
C GLU A 63 -8.16 7.54 20.25
N ILE A 64 -7.18 7.27 19.37
CA ILE A 64 -7.43 6.73 18.03
C ILE A 64 -7.21 5.20 18.07
N PRO A 65 -8.24 4.38 17.80
CA PRO A 65 -8.11 2.93 17.66
C PRO A 65 -7.11 2.53 16.57
N ILE A 66 -6.57 1.33 16.70
CA ILE A 66 -5.59 0.78 15.76
C ILE A 66 -6.13 -0.55 15.22
N LEU A 67 -6.07 -0.71 13.90
CA LEU A 67 -6.33 -1.95 13.18
C LEU A 67 -5.06 -2.35 12.43
N SER A 68 -4.46 -3.48 12.81
CA SER A 68 -3.22 -3.98 12.21
C SER A 68 -3.48 -5.33 11.56
N GLU A 69 -2.76 -5.66 10.48
CA GLU A 69 -2.78 -7.00 9.89
C GLU A 69 -2.56 -8.12 10.94
N GLU A 70 -1.59 -7.93 11.84
CA GLU A 70 -1.24 -8.92 12.88
C GLU A 70 -2.19 -8.93 14.08
N ASP A 71 -3.18 -8.03 14.13
CA ASP A 71 -4.16 -7.91 15.21
C ASP A 71 -5.51 -7.41 14.67
N ALA A 72 -6.07 -8.20 13.74
CA ALA A 72 -7.26 -7.85 12.97
C ALA A 72 -8.55 -8.52 13.45
N ASP A 73 -8.51 -9.32 14.53
CA ASP A 73 -9.67 -10.07 15.07
C ASP A 73 -10.59 -9.16 15.90
N ILE A 74 -11.07 -8.09 15.28
CA ILE A 74 -11.96 -7.09 15.87
C ILE A 74 -13.28 -7.12 15.08
N PRO A 75 -14.39 -7.59 15.70
CA PRO A 75 -15.68 -7.74 15.02
C PRO A 75 -16.17 -6.42 14.43
N LEU A 76 -16.82 -6.47 13.26
CA LEU A 76 -17.42 -5.27 12.65
C LEU A 76 -18.37 -4.56 13.61
N SER A 77 -19.10 -5.31 14.44
CA SER A 77 -20.02 -4.75 15.44
C SER A 77 -19.35 -3.76 16.41
N GLU A 78 -18.05 -3.89 16.65
CA GLU A 78 -17.24 -2.98 17.45
C GLU A 78 -16.64 -1.86 16.58
N ARG A 79 -15.88 -2.23 15.54
CA ARG A 79 -15.11 -1.27 14.76
C ARG A 79 -15.93 -0.38 13.82
N GLN A 80 -17.17 -0.76 13.45
CA GLN A 80 -18.06 0.08 12.64
C GLN A 80 -18.34 1.46 13.27
N HIS A 81 -18.12 1.60 14.58
CA HIS A 81 -18.31 2.85 15.31
C HIS A 81 -17.07 3.76 15.30
N TRP A 82 -15.95 3.31 14.74
CA TRP A 82 -14.72 4.09 14.67
C TRP A 82 -14.78 5.11 13.54
N HIS A 83 -14.93 6.39 13.92
CA HIS A 83 -14.89 7.49 12.96
C HIS A 83 -13.48 7.78 12.44
N THR A 84 -12.46 7.53 13.27
CA THR A 84 -11.06 7.71 12.94
C THR A 84 -10.28 6.54 13.51
N TYR A 85 -9.42 5.89 12.72
CA TYR A 85 -8.58 4.79 13.18
C TYR A 85 -7.29 4.70 12.36
N TRP A 86 -6.23 4.15 12.96
CA TRP A 86 -5.02 3.77 12.26
C TRP A 86 -5.18 2.42 11.59
N LEU A 87 -4.77 2.30 10.34
CA LEU A 87 -4.75 1.06 9.58
C LEU A 87 -3.30 0.73 9.19
N ILE A 88 -2.83 -0.46 9.56
CA ILE A 88 -1.40 -0.77 9.59
C ILE A 88 -1.12 -2.12 8.93
N ASP A 89 -0.18 -2.10 8.00
CA ASP A 89 0.55 -3.29 7.57
C ASP A 89 1.99 -3.14 8.07
N PRO A 90 2.39 -3.88 9.12
CA PRO A 90 3.72 -3.78 9.68
C PRO A 90 4.82 -4.19 8.69
N LEU A 91 4.52 -5.08 7.74
CA LEU A 91 5.47 -5.59 6.76
C LEU A 91 4.72 -6.08 5.50
N ASP A 92 4.40 -5.16 4.60
CA ASP A 92 3.85 -5.50 3.29
C ASP A 92 4.95 -6.18 2.48
N GLY A 93 4.67 -7.41 2.05
CA GLY A 93 5.60 -8.23 1.31
C GLY A 93 6.41 -9.18 2.18
N THR A 94 5.82 -9.79 3.22
CA THR A 94 6.44 -10.86 4.02
C THR A 94 7.07 -11.96 3.16
N GLN A 95 6.38 -12.34 2.09
CA GLN A 95 6.90 -13.28 1.11
C GLN A 95 8.18 -12.78 0.39
N GLU A 96 8.27 -11.48 0.11
CA GLU A 96 9.43 -10.83 -0.51
C GLU A 96 10.58 -10.69 0.49
N PHE A 97 10.28 -10.45 1.77
CA PHE A 97 11.23 -10.50 2.88
C PHE A 97 11.85 -11.90 3.00
N ILE A 98 11.03 -12.96 3.05
CA ILE A 98 11.50 -14.36 3.13
C ILE A 98 12.36 -14.72 1.90
N ALA A 99 12.00 -14.21 0.72
CA ALA A 99 12.73 -14.47 -0.52
C ALA A 99 14.04 -13.68 -0.66
N GLY A 100 14.33 -12.76 0.26
CA GLY A 100 15.56 -11.95 0.18
C GLY A 100 15.56 -10.94 -0.97
N SER A 101 14.39 -10.47 -1.43
CA SER A 101 14.33 -9.52 -2.55
C SER A 101 14.59 -8.06 -2.15
N GLY A 102 14.41 -7.74 -0.86
CA GLY A 102 14.54 -6.38 -0.34
C GLY A 102 13.37 -5.45 -0.68
N GLU A 103 12.31 -5.98 -1.28
CA GLU A 103 11.16 -5.20 -1.78
C GLU A 103 9.91 -5.44 -0.94
N PHE A 104 9.98 -4.92 0.28
CA PHE A 104 8.93 -4.91 1.30
C PHE A 104 8.88 -3.53 1.97
N ALA A 105 7.77 -3.22 2.63
CA ALA A 105 7.55 -1.90 3.22
C ALA A 105 6.72 -1.94 4.50
N VAL A 106 6.82 -0.89 5.31
CA VAL A 106 5.89 -0.60 6.41
C VAL A 106 4.81 0.33 5.87
N ASN A 107 3.54 0.00 6.06
CA ASN A 107 2.41 0.86 5.69
C ASN A 107 1.66 1.35 6.95
N ILE A 108 1.48 2.66 7.05
CA ILE A 108 0.65 3.28 8.10
C ILE A 108 -0.31 4.26 7.43
N ALA A 109 -1.61 4.10 7.68
CA ALA A 109 -2.64 4.99 7.19
C ALA A 109 -3.51 5.51 8.34
N LEU A 110 -3.96 6.76 8.22
CA LEU A 110 -5.05 7.28 9.03
C LEU A 110 -6.31 7.30 8.18
N ILE A 111 -7.34 6.61 8.66
CA ILE A 111 -8.66 6.56 8.02
C ILE A 111 -9.61 7.46 8.79
N GLU A 112 -10.32 8.35 8.11
CA GLU A 112 -11.39 9.16 8.68
C GLU A 112 -12.68 8.95 7.88
N GLN A 113 -13.74 8.53 8.57
CA GLN A 113 -15.06 8.26 8.01
C GLN A 113 -15.01 7.33 6.78
N GLY A 114 -14.26 6.23 6.90
CA GLY A 114 -14.09 5.26 5.81
C GLY A 114 -13.20 5.72 4.67
N VAL A 115 -12.52 6.87 4.80
CA VAL A 115 -11.65 7.40 3.74
C VAL A 115 -10.23 7.64 4.24
N PRO A 116 -9.18 7.11 3.58
CA PRO A 116 -7.81 7.43 3.88
C PRO A 116 -7.54 8.95 3.77
N VAL A 117 -7.03 9.56 4.84
CA VAL A 117 -6.67 10.99 4.91
C VAL A 117 -5.17 11.22 5.05
N MET A 118 -4.43 10.19 5.45
CA MET A 118 -2.97 10.19 5.54
C MET A 118 -2.48 8.79 5.18
N GLY A 119 -1.35 8.73 4.47
CA GLY A 119 -0.63 7.49 4.21
C GLY A 119 0.88 7.71 4.31
N VAL A 120 1.58 6.76 4.92
CA VAL A 120 3.03 6.66 4.98
C VAL A 120 3.42 5.24 4.58
N ILE A 121 4.33 5.12 3.62
CA ILE A 121 4.91 3.84 3.17
C ILE A 121 6.43 3.98 3.24
N TYR A 122 7.09 3.14 4.05
CA TYR A 122 8.55 3.16 4.19
C TYR A 122 9.17 1.84 3.75
N ALA A 123 10.02 1.88 2.72
CA ALA A 123 10.80 0.73 2.27
C ALA A 123 12.22 0.79 2.87
N PRO A 124 12.57 -0.11 3.81
CA PRO A 124 13.75 0.05 4.63
C PRO A 124 15.08 -0.29 3.94
N ILE A 125 15.05 -1.13 2.90
CA ILE A 125 16.27 -1.51 2.16
C ILE A 125 16.71 -0.41 1.19
N SER A 126 15.77 0.25 0.53
CA SER A 126 16.04 1.39 -0.36
C SER A 126 15.99 2.75 0.35
N GLU A 127 15.68 2.75 1.66
CA GLU A 127 15.58 3.94 2.51
C GLU A 127 14.67 5.03 1.91
N VAL A 128 13.57 4.61 1.29
CA VAL A 128 12.60 5.50 0.66
C VAL A 128 11.34 5.59 1.51
N CYS A 129 10.87 6.81 1.76
CA CYS A 129 9.61 7.09 2.43
C CYS A 129 8.67 7.82 1.46
N TYR A 130 7.51 7.22 1.18
CA TYR A 130 6.43 7.86 0.45
C TYR A 130 5.37 8.31 1.45
N TYR A 131 4.85 9.51 1.30
CA TYR A 131 3.79 9.97 2.18
C TYR A 131 2.87 11.00 1.54
N ALA A 132 1.66 11.11 2.08
CA ALA A 132 0.69 12.10 1.68
C ALA A 132 -0.28 12.41 2.82
N THR A 133 -0.85 13.61 2.79
CA THR A 133 -2.04 13.96 3.57
C THR A 133 -3.06 14.64 2.67
N ARG A 134 -4.34 14.41 2.89
CA ARG A 134 -5.42 14.90 2.03
C ARG A 134 -5.31 16.41 1.80
N GLY A 135 -5.27 16.81 0.53
CA GLY A 135 -5.20 18.20 0.07
C GLY A 135 -3.81 18.85 0.17
N ASN A 136 -2.75 18.09 0.42
CA ASN A 136 -1.39 18.63 0.56
C ASN A 136 -0.40 18.05 -0.46
N GLY A 137 -0.85 17.18 -1.36
CA GLY A 137 0.02 16.49 -2.32
C GLY A 137 0.70 15.25 -1.74
N ALA A 138 1.39 14.54 -2.63
CA ALA A 138 2.17 13.35 -2.31
C ALA A 138 3.66 13.63 -2.49
N PHE A 139 4.47 13.02 -1.63
CA PHE A 139 5.91 13.26 -1.59
C PHE A 139 6.68 11.95 -1.45
N LYS A 140 7.92 11.99 -1.95
CA LYS A 140 8.95 10.99 -1.72
C LYS A 140 10.10 11.65 -0.96
N TYR A 141 10.54 11.04 0.12
CA TYR A 141 11.74 11.40 0.85
C TYR A 141 12.76 10.27 0.74
N GLN A 142 13.95 10.57 0.24
CA GLN A 142 15.04 9.60 0.09
C GLN A 142 16.39 10.33 0.14
N ALA A 143 17.36 9.79 0.87
CA ALA A 143 18.73 10.33 0.95
C ALA A 143 18.82 11.83 1.30
N GLY A 144 17.91 12.34 2.14
CA GLY A 144 17.85 13.74 2.53
C GLY A 144 17.13 14.67 1.54
N GLU A 145 16.65 14.14 0.42
CA GLU A 145 15.91 14.88 -0.58
C GLU A 145 14.41 14.64 -0.44
N LEU A 146 13.63 15.74 -0.39
CA LEU A 146 12.18 15.71 -0.44
C LEU A 146 11.71 16.12 -1.84
N THR A 147 11.02 15.23 -2.55
CA THR A 147 10.54 15.44 -3.90
C THR A 147 9.02 15.31 -3.95
N PRO A 148 8.26 16.29 -4.47
CA PRO A 148 6.85 16.10 -4.78
C PRO A 148 6.71 15.07 -5.90
N ILE A 149 5.73 14.17 -5.80
CA ILE A 149 5.49 13.12 -6.78
C ILE A 149 4.11 13.28 -7.43
N HIS A 150 4.05 12.90 -8.71
CA HIS A 150 2.82 12.92 -9.49
C HIS A 150 2.78 11.73 -10.43
N SER A 151 1.58 11.19 -10.65
CA SER A 151 1.39 10.18 -11.69
C SER A 151 1.69 10.82 -13.04
N ARG A 152 2.38 10.08 -13.92
CA ARG A 152 2.78 10.62 -15.22
C ARG A 152 1.59 10.69 -16.18
N THR A 153 1.60 11.70 -17.05
CA THR A 153 0.71 11.73 -18.22
C THR A 153 1.32 10.87 -19.33
N VAL A 154 0.48 10.09 -20.02
CA VAL A 154 0.91 9.18 -21.09
C VAL A 154 0.23 9.55 -22.40
N ALA A 155 1.02 9.69 -23.46
CA ALA A 155 0.47 9.93 -24.79
C ALA A 155 -0.31 8.70 -25.29
N PRO A 156 -1.38 8.87 -26.10
CA PRO A 156 -2.23 7.75 -26.50
C PRO A 156 -1.49 6.59 -27.17
N GLN A 157 -0.44 6.82 -27.96
CA GLN A 157 0.30 5.76 -28.67
C GLN A 157 1.52 5.21 -27.90
N GLN A 158 1.81 5.74 -26.72
CA GLN A 158 2.95 5.28 -25.94
C GLN A 158 2.64 3.94 -25.25
N ALA A 159 3.64 3.05 -25.21
CA ALA A 159 3.55 1.80 -24.45
C ALA A 159 3.29 2.07 -22.97
N LEU A 160 2.42 1.24 -22.38
CA LEU A 160 2.05 1.36 -20.97
C LEU A 160 2.90 0.46 -20.09
N LYS A 161 3.41 1.00 -18.98
CA LYS A 161 4.13 0.29 -17.94
C LYS A 161 3.15 -0.25 -16.90
N ILE A 162 3.10 -1.57 -16.78
CA ILE A 162 2.21 -2.26 -15.85
C ILE A 162 3.06 -2.88 -14.74
N ALA A 163 2.99 -2.32 -13.53
CA ALA A 163 3.59 -2.92 -12.36
C ALA A 163 2.87 -4.24 -12.05
N VAL A 164 3.64 -5.30 -11.81
CA VAL A 164 3.11 -6.65 -11.56
C VAL A 164 3.86 -7.33 -10.42
N SER A 165 3.17 -8.18 -9.66
CA SER A 165 3.85 -9.03 -8.68
C SER A 165 4.71 -10.07 -9.40
N ARG A 166 5.92 -10.35 -8.88
CA ARG A 166 6.78 -11.45 -9.38
C ARG A 166 6.12 -12.82 -9.26
N ARG A 167 5.18 -12.95 -8.33
CA ARG A 167 4.48 -14.21 -8.01
C ARG A 167 3.20 -14.39 -8.82
N GLN A 168 2.72 -13.32 -9.45
CA GLN A 168 1.52 -13.37 -10.28
C GLN A 168 1.89 -13.84 -11.69
N ARG A 169 1.10 -14.77 -12.23
CA ARG A 169 1.30 -15.26 -13.60
C ARG A 169 1.11 -14.13 -14.60
N ARG A 170 2.10 -13.90 -15.46
CA ARG A 170 2.07 -12.84 -16.49
C ARG A 170 0.84 -12.95 -17.38
N GLU A 171 0.45 -14.18 -17.75
CA GLU A 171 -0.72 -14.43 -18.60
C GLU A 171 -2.02 -13.99 -17.93
N ALA A 172 -2.11 -14.11 -16.60
CA ALA A 172 -3.30 -13.69 -15.87
C ALA A 172 -3.48 -12.16 -15.94
N VAL A 173 -2.39 -11.39 -15.90
CA VAL A 173 -2.43 -9.93 -16.07
C VAL A 173 -2.69 -9.57 -17.53
N LEU A 174 -1.91 -10.11 -18.47
CA LEU A 174 -2.02 -9.78 -19.90
C LEU A 174 -3.42 -10.12 -20.46
N SER A 175 -4.05 -11.20 -19.98
CA SER A 175 -5.42 -11.57 -20.41
C SER A 175 -6.51 -10.57 -20.00
N ARG A 176 -6.19 -9.61 -19.12
CA ARG A 176 -7.08 -8.53 -18.67
C ARG A 176 -6.92 -7.26 -19.50
N LEU A 177 -5.80 -7.10 -20.20
CA LEU A 177 -5.46 -5.93 -20.99
C LEU A 177 -6.03 -6.05 -22.41
N ASP A 178 -6.23 -4.91 -23.08
CA ASP A 178 -6.58 -4.87 -24.51
C ASP A 178 -5.41 -5.39 -25.37
N ASN A 179 -5.69 -5.83 -26.60
CA ASN A 179 -4.68 -6.32 -27.54
C ASN A 179 -4.27 -5.27 -28.59
N GLN A 180 -4.64 -4.01 -28.40
CA GLN A 180 -4.40 -2.89 -29.32
C GLN A 180 -3.19 -2.02 -28.91
N ARG A 181 -2.63 -2.25 -27.72
CA ARG A 181 -1.50 -1.50 -27.17
C ARG A 181 -0.30 -2.39 -26.86
N ASP A 182 0.85 -1.74 -26.79
CA ASP A 182 2.08 -2.32 -26.25
C ASP A 182 2.15 -2.14 -24.73
N TYR A 183 2.59 -3.18 -24.03
CA TYR A 183 2.75 -3.19 -22.59
C TYR A 183 4.15 -3.62 -22.17
N GLU A 184 4.74 -2.86 -21.26
CA GLU A 184 5.94 -3.22 -20.53
C GLU A 184 5.54 -3.69 -19.14
N LEU A 185 5.75 -4.97 -18.83
CA LEU A 185 5.52 -5.47 -17.47
C LEU A 185 6.74 -5.15 -16.61
N VAL A 186 6.51 -4.53 -15.45
CA VAL A 186 7.53 -4.14 -14.49
C VAL A 186 7.35 -4.95 -13.21
N PRO A 187 8.10 -6.06 -13.02
CA PRO A 187 7.96 -6.90 -11.83
C PRO A 187 8.54 -6.21 -10.60
N PHE A 188 7.76 -6.15 -9.52
CA PHE A 188 8.19 -5.55 -8.25
C PHE A 188 7.48 -6.20 -7.05
N GLY A 189 8.14 -6.22 -5.89
CA GLY A 189 7.66 -6.69 -4.59
C GLY A 189 6.70 -5.69 -3.95
N SER A 190 6.07 -6.07 -2.83
CA SER A 190 5.07 -5.30 -2.03
C SER A 190 3.89 -4.68 -2.80
N ALA A 191 2.66 -4.86 -2.32
CA ALA A 191 1.49 -4.26 -2.98
C ALA A 191 1.56 -2.72 -2.96
N SER A 192 2.02 -2.15 -1.85
CA SER A 192 2.12 -0.72 -1.62
C SER A 192 3.23 -0.07 -2.44
N LEU A 193 4.42 -0.69 -2.56
CA LEU A 193 5.51 -0.15 -3.38
C LEU A 193 5.15 -0.11 -4.87
N LYS A 194 4.43 -1.13 -5.39
CA LYS A 194 3.88 -1.06 -6.76
C LYS A 194 2.88 0.08 -6.94
N SER A 195 2.11 0.39 -5.91
CA SER A 195 1.22 1.56 -5.91
C SER A 195 2.02 2.87 -5.92
N CYS A 196 3.10 2.95 -5.15
CA CYS A 196 4.03 4.09 -5.16
C CYS A 196 4.70 4.28 -6.53
N MET A 197 5.05 3.21 -7.25
CA MET A 197 5.56 3.31 -8.62
C MET A 197 4.57 4.02 -9.56
N VAL A 198 3.26 3.78 -9.39
CA VAL A 198 2.23 4.50 -10.15
C VAL A 198 2.12 5.96 -9.69
N ALA A 199 2.14 6.19 -8.38
CA ALA A 199 2.07 7.52 -7.78
C ALA A 199 3.24 8.43 -8.20
N GLU A 200 4.45 7.90 -8.35
CA GLU A 200 5.62 8.67 -8.81
C GLU A 200 5.82 8.67 -10.33
N GLY A 201 4.92 8.02 -11.08
CA GLY A 201 4.99 7.95 -12.54
C GLY A 201 6.05 6.99 -13.09
N ALA A 202 6.62 6.10 -12.28
CA ALA A 202 7.48 5.01 -12.74
C ALA A 202 6.70 3.90 -13.46
N ALA A 203 5.41 3.73 -13.14
CA ALA A 203 4.44 2.86 -13.81
C ALA A 203 3.15 3.62 -14.14
N ASP A 204 2.33 3.09 -15.06
CA ASP A 204 1.04 3.68 -15.45
C ASP A 204 -0.14 3.01 -14.77
N CYS A 205 0.02 1.72 -14.48
CA CYS A 205 -1.00 0.90 -13.87
C CYS A 205 -0.36 -0.17 -12.99
N TYR A 206 -1.04 -0.52 -11.92
CA TYR A 206 -0.81 -1.75 -11.16
C TYR A 206 -2.13 -2.52 -11.09
N LEU A 207 -2.13 -3.79 -11.50
CA LEU A 207 -3.28 -4.69 -11.36
C LEU A 207 -3.00 -5.74 -10.29
N ARG A 208 -3.79 -5.74 -9.20
CA ARG A 208 -3.76 -6.79 -8.18
C ARG A 208 -4.89 -7.78 -8.40
N LEU A 209 -4.52 -9.04 -8.66
CA LEU A 209 -5.44 -10.17 -8.62
C LEU A 209 -5.04 -11.10 -7.48
N GLY A 210 -5.99 -11.50 -6.64
CA GLY A 210 -5.77 -12.35 -5.47
C GLY A 210 -5.85 -11.57 -4.16
N PRO A 211 -5.79 -12.30 -3.04
CA PRO A 211 -6.12 -11.77 -1.71
C PRO A 211 -5.15 -10.66 -1.30
N THR A 212 -5.71 -9.65 -0.65
CA THR A 212 -5.07 -8.50 0.02
C THR A 212 -6.02 -8.00 1.09
N GLY A 213 -5.52 -7.38 2.16
CA GLY A 213 -6.33 -6.72 3.18
C GLY A 213 -6.45 -5.21 2.96
N GLU A 214 -7.40 -4.55 3.63
CA GLU A 214 -7.54 -3.09 3.59
C GLU A 214 -6.21 -2.36 3.89
N TRP A 215 -5.35 -2.96 4.73
CA TRP A 215 -4.02 -2.44 5.09
C TRP A 215 -3.03 -2.37 3.91
N ASP A 216 -3.18 -3.18 2.87
CA ASP A 216 -2.38 -3.10 1.64
C ASP A 216 -2.67 -1.82 0.83
N THR A 217 -3.89 -1.27 0.97
CA THR A 217 -4.37 -0.18 0.12
C THR A 217 -4.59 1.13 0.85
N GLY A 218 -4.79 1.13 2.17
CA GLY A 218 -5.10 2.37 2.92
C GLY A 218 -4.08 3.49 2.72
N ALA A 219 -2.79 3.21 2.98
CA ALA A 219 -1.74 4.20 2.83
C ALA A 219 -1.54 4.57 1.34
N SER A 220 -1.51 3.55 0.49
CA SER A 220 -1.39 3.67 -0.96
C SER A 220 -2.48 4.55 -1.57
N GLN A 221 -3.73 4.43 -1.13
CA GLN A 221 -4.88 5.18 -1.64
C GLN A 221 -4.70 6.68 -1.43
N CYS A 222 -4.28 7.09 -0.23
CA CYS A 222 -4.02 8.51 0.06
C CYS A 222 -2.89 9.03 -0.83
N ILE A 223 -1.78 8.29 -0.93
CA ILE A 223 -0.59 8.68 -1.71
C ILE A 223 -0.92 8.77 -3.20
N VAL A 224 -1.57 7.76 -3.76
CA VAL A 224 -1.96 7.71 -5.18
C VAL A 224 -2.94 8.83 -5.52
N ALA A 225 -3.95 9.07 -4.68
CA ALA A 225 -4.95 10.11 -4.92
C ALA A 225 -4.32 11.51 -4.94
N GLU A 226 -3.47 11.81 -3.95
CA GLU A 226 -2.76 13.09 -3.87
C GLU A 226 -1.70 13.27 -4.98
N ALA A 227 -1.19 12.17 -5.55
CA ALA A 227 -0.34 12.18 -6.74
C ALA A 227 -1.12 12.38 -8.06
N GLY A 228 -2.46 12.33 -8.04
CA GLY A 228 -3.33 12.51 -9.21
C GLY A 228 -3.84 11.20 -9.84
N GLY A 229 -3.48 10.05 -9.28
CA GLY A 229 -4.00 8.74 -9.67
C GLY A 229 -5.28 8.34 -8.93
N VAL A 230 -5.69 7.08 -9.10
CA VAL A 230 -6.82 6.50 -8.39
C VAL A 230 -6.61 5.01 -8.14
N ILE A 231 -7.12 4.49 -7.03
CA ILE A 231 -7.27 3.04 -6.79
C ILE A 231 -8.77 2.71 -6.81
N VAL A 232 -9.14 1.70 -7.58
CA VAL A 232 -10.52 1.20 -7.75
C VAL A 232 -10.51 -0.33 -7.86
N ASP A 233 -11.64 -0.97 -7.60
CA ASP A 233 -11.79 -2.40 -7.88
C ASP A 233 -11.79 -2.70 -9.39
N THR A 234 -11.79 -3.99 -9.77
CA THR A 234 -11.84 -4.41 -11.18
C THR A 234 -13.15 -4.06 -11.93
N GLN A 235 -14.13 -3.49 -11.23
CA GLN A 235 -15.42 -3.01 -11.72
C GLN A 235 -15.48 -1.47 -11.71
N TYR A 236 -14.36 -0.79 -11.43
CA TYR A 236 -14.23 0.65 -11.31
C TYR A 236 -15.06 1.28 -10.17
N GLN A 237 -15.37 0.51 -9.13
CA GLN A 237 -15.95 1.04 -7.90
C GLN A 237 -14.84 1.45 -6.92
N PRO A 238 -15.08 2.47 -6.07
CA PRO A 238 -14.18 2.79 -4.96
C PRO A 238 -14.00 1.60 -4.02
N LEU A 239 -12.81 1.47 -3.42
CA LEU A 239 -12.61 0.56 -2.30
C LEU A 239 -13.30 1.11 -1.04
N SER A 240 -13.74 0.19 -0.18
CA SER A 240 -14.33 0.51 1.13
C SER A 240 -13.33 0.21 2.24
N TYR A 241 -13.39 0.98 3.34
CA TYR A 241 -12.56 0.78 4.53
C TYR A 241 -13.44 0.68 5.78
N ASN A 242 -13.31 -0.41 6.53
CA ASN A 242 -14.06 -0.66 7.76
C ASN A 242 -15.60 -0.75 7.60
N GLU A 243 -16.07 -1.24 6.45
CA GLU A 243 -17.52 -1.34 6.14
C GLU A 243 -18.04 -2.78 6.03
N ARG A 244 -17.16 -3.78 6.10
CA ARG A 244 -17.46 -5.21 5.89
C ARG A 244 -16.93 -6.05 7.03
N GLU A 245 -17.50 -7.24 7.26
CA GLU A 245 -16.95 -8.21 8.23
C GLU A 245 -15.54 -8.67 7.81
N SER A 246 -15.37 -9.01 6.54
CA SER A 246 -14.06 -9.29 5.98
C SER A 246 -13.31 -7.99 5.68
N LEU A 247 -12.04 -7.95 6.10
CA LEU A 247 -11.08 -6.89 5.74
C LEU A 247 -10.35 -7.20 4.43
N GLU A 248 -10.71 -8.27 3.73
CA GLU A 248 -10.16 -8.55 2.39
C GLU A 248 -10.66 -7.52 1.38
N ASN A 249 -9.75 -7.04 0.54
CA ASN A 249 -10.08 -6.23 -0.63
C ASN A 249 -10.60 -7.11 -1.76
N PRO A 250 -11.47 -6.56 -2.63
CA PRO A 250 -11.65 -7.12 -3.97
C PRO A 250 -10.34 -7.03 -4.76
N ASN A 251 -10.27 -7.73 -5.89
CA ASN A 251 -9.26 -7.44 -6.91
C ASN A 251 -9.35 -5.95 -7.29
N TYR A 252 -8.21 -5.29 -7.37
CA TYR A 252 -8.15 -3.84 -7.59
C TYR A 252 -7.10 -3.45 -8.62
N MET A 253 -7.21 -2.22 -9.10
CA MET A 253 -6.28 -1.57 -9.98
C MET A 253 -5.89 -0.19 -9.45
N VAL A 254 -4.62 0.16 -9.60
CA VAL A 254 -4.09 1.49 -9.39
C VAL A 254 -3.84 2.10 -10.76
N LEU A 255 -4.43 3.25 -11.03
CA LEU A 255 -4.40 3.91 -12.34
C LEU A 255 -3.74 5.28 -12.19
N GLY A 256 -2.66 5.52 -12.92
CA GLY A 256 -1.91 6.77 -12.85
C GLY A 256 -2.59 7.92 -13.57
N SER A 257 -2.67 7.83 -14.90
CA SER A 257 -3.27 8.89 -15.74
C SER A 257 -4.77 8.69 -15.91
N GLN A 258 -5.60 9.58 -15.37
CA GLN A 258 -7.06 9.53 -15.55
C GLN A 258 -7.50 9.90 -16.99
N ALA A 259 -6.60 10.41 -17.82
CA ALA A 259 -6.89 10.79 -19.21
C ALA A 259 -6.88 9.59 -20.18
N LEU A 260 -6.37 8.44 -19.76
CA LEU A 260 -6.38 7.22 -20.59
C LEU A 260 -7.77 6.57 -20.58
N PRO A 261 -8.20 5.93 -21.69
CA PRO A 261 -9.48 5.21 -21.76
C PRO A 261 -9.38 3.87 -21.03
N TRP A 262 -9.18 3.88 -19.71
CA TRP A 262 -8.90 2.67 -18.94
C TRP A 262 -9.97 1.59 -19.09
N ARG A 263 -11.24 1.96 -19.26
CA ARG A 263 -12.32 0.98 -19.46
C ARG A 263 -12.21 0.21 -20.79
N GLU A 264 -11.52 0.75 -21.77
CA GLU A 264 -11.19 0.05 -23.01
C GLU A 264 -9.91 -0.78 -22.83
N ILE A 265 -8.93 -0.23 -22.11
CA ILE A 265 -7.61 -0.85 -21.87
C ILE A 265 -7.67 -2.03 -20.90
N LEU A 266 -8.47 -1.90 -19.84
CA LEU A 266 -8.71 -2.87 -18.77
C LEU A 266 -10.21 -3.04 -18.59
N PRO A 267 -10.92 -3.71 -19.52
CA PRO A 267 -12.37 -3.84 -19.43
C PRO A 267 -12.82 -4.48 -18.12
N PRO A 268 -13.95 -4.01 -17.54
CA PRO A 268 -14.52 -4.65 -16.38
C PRO A 268 -14.89 -6.09 -16.74
N ARG A 269 -14.49 -7.04 -15.90
CA ARG A 269 -14.97 -8.42 -15.97
C ARG A 269 -15.32 -8.87 -14.57
N SER A 270 -16.44 -9.56 -14.45
CA SER A 270 -16.74 -10.36 -13.26
C SER A 270 -15.60 -11.35 -13.02
N SER A 271 -15.20 -11.46 -11.76
CA SER A 271 -14.28 -12.48 -11.24
C SER A 271 -14.81 -13.88 -11.54
#